data_AF-A0A7V3FMT3-F1
#
_entry.id   AF-A0A7V3FMT3-F1
#
_cell.length_a   1.000
_cell.length_b   1.000
_cell.length_c   1.000
_cell.angle_alpha   90.00
_cell.angle_beta   90.00
_cell.angle_gamma   90.00
#
_symmetry.space_group_name_H-M   'P 1'
#
loop_
_entity.id
_entity.type
_entity.pdbx_description
1 polymer ?
#
loop_
_entity_poly.entity_id
_entity_poly.type
_entity_poly.pdbx_seq_one_letter_code
_entity_poly.pdbx_strand_id
1 'polypeptide(L)'
;MTQTPTPANGFAELGIPSQLLQALQRMKITTPTPIQHQSIPIGMEGKDILGIAQTGTGKTLAFGVPVLHRLDRFAGRALILLPTRELALQVQETLAPLGRAFGLHTACLIGGVSIHAQIRDLARKPRILIATPGRLIALLENRRVHLDDVGILVLDEADRMFDMGFAPQLNRIFKLVPKQRQTLLFSATMS
;
A
#
# COMPACT_ATOMS: atom_id res chain seq x y z
N MET A 1 -28.84 -13.45 -29.72
CA MET A 1 -27.92 -12.65 -28.89
C MET A 1 -27.27 -13.59 -27.89
N THR A 2 -26.11 -14.15 -28.23
CA THR A 2 -25.34 -15.00 -27.32
C THR A 2 -24.71 -14.11 -26.26
N GLN A 3 -25.24 -14.15 -25.05
CA GLN A 3 -24.58 -13.56 -23.89
C GLN A 3 -23.26 -14.29 -23.70
N THR A 4 -22.15 -13.62 -24.02
CA THR A 4 -20.82 -14.11 -23.68
C THR A 4 -20.74 -14.17 -22.15
N PRO A 5 -20.46 -15.33 -21.52
CA PRO A 5 -20.32 -15.39 -20.08
C PRO A 5 -19.22 -14.43 -19.69
N THR A 6 -19.56 -13.43 -18.86
CA THR A 6 -18.55 -12.56 -18.27
C THR A 6 -17.61 -13.48 -17.49
N PRO A 7 -16.29 -13.51 -17.78
CA PRO A 7 -15.39 -14.39 -17.05
C PRO A 7 -15.54 -14.09 -15.57
N ALA A 8 -15.89 -15.11 -14.79
CA ALA A 8 -16.04 -15.01 -13.35
C ALA A 8 -14.73 -14.46 -12.78
N ASN A 9 -14.75 -13.20 -12.35
CA ASN A 9 -13.59 -12.57 -11.75
C ASN A 9 -13.59 -12.99 -10.28
N GLY A 10 -12.61 -13.80 -9.86
CA GLY A 10 -12.54 -14.31 -8.48
C GLY A 10 -12.44 -13.19 -7.43
N PHE A 11 -12.04 -11.97 -7.83
CA PHE A 11 -12.10 -10.82 -6.93
C PHE A 11 -13.52 -10.36 -6.62
N ALA A 12 -14.50 -10.60 -7.51
CA ALA A 12 -15.89 -10.23 -7.26
C ALA A 12 -16.45 -10.97 -6.03
N GLU A 13 -16.02 -12.22 -5.82
CA GLU A 13 -16.38 -13.04 -4.66
C GLU A 13 -15.83 -12.49 -3.35
N LEU A 14 -14.80 -11.63 -3.40
CA LEU A 14 -14.22 -10.97 -2.23
C LEU A 14 -14.99 -9.73 -1.77
N GLY A 15 -16.07 -9.36 -2.46
CA GLY A 15 -16.90 -8.21 -2.11
C GLY A 15 -16.26 -6.85 -2.41
N ILE A 16 -15.28 -6.78 -3.33
CA ILE A 16 -14.64 -5.51 -3.69
C ILE A 16 -15.57 -4.62 -4.54
N PRO A 17 -15.44 -3.28 -4.49
CA PRO A 17 -16.24 -2.38 -5.30
C PRO A 17 -16.06 -2.62 -6.80
N SER A 18 -17.12 -2.43 -7.59
CA SER A 18 -17.12 -2.62 -9.05
C SER A 18 -16.04 -1.80 -9.76
N GLN A 19 -15.76 -0.59 -9.29
CA GLN A 19 -14.71 0.28 -9.80
C GLN A 19 -13.31 -0.34 -9.65
N LEU A 20 -13.03 -1.01 -8.53
CA LEU A 20 -11.77 -1.70 -8.31
C LEU A 20 -11.69 -2.97 -9.16
N LEU A 21 -12.81 -3.70 -9.28
CA LEU A 21 -12.92 -4.87 -10.13
C LEU A 21 -12.59 -4.53 -11.59
N GLN A 22 -13.15 -3.45 -12.12
CA GLN A 22 -12.88 -2.97 -13.48
C GLN A 22 -11.41 -2.52 -13.64
N ALA A 23 -10.83 -1.88 -12.62
CA ALA A 23 -9.42 -1.50 -12.65
C ALA A 23 -8.49 -2.73 -12.71
N LEU A 24 -8.77 -3.75 -11.89
CA LEU A 24 -8.04 -5.03 -11.90
C LEU A 24 -8.21 -5.78 -13.24
N GLN A 25 -9.42 -5.80 -13.81
CA GLN A 25 -9.66 -6.40 -15.13
C GLN A 25 -8.86 -5.72 -16.25
N ARG A 26 -8.75 -4.39 -16.24
CA ARG A 26 -7.90 -3.66 -17.21
C ARG A 26 -6.42 -3.99 -17.06
N MET A 27 -5.99 -4.34 -15.85
CA MET A 27 -4.64 -4.85 -15.57
C MET A 27 -4.50 -6.35 -15.86
N LYS A 28 -5.55 -7.02 -16.36
CA LYS A 28 -5.62 -8.47 -16.60
C LYS A 28 -5.41 -9.31 -15.34
N ILE A 29 -5.80 -8.78 -14.18
CA ILE A 29 -5.73 -9.46 -12.89
C ILE A 29 -7.15 -9.90 -12.53
N THR A 30 -7.42 -11.20 -12.65
CA THR A 30 -8.78 -11.76 -12.55
C THR A 30 -8.92 -12.83 -11.47
N THR A 31 -7.81 -13.39 -10.98
CA THR A 31 -7.84 -14.50 -10.03
C THR A 31 -7.03 -14.10 -8.79
N PRO A 32 -7.66 -13.99 -7.62
CA PRO A 32 -6.94 -13.66 -6.40
C PRO A 32 -6.07 -14.83 -5.93
N THR A 33 -4.92 -14.51 -5.36
CA THR A 33 -4.04 -15.50 -4.73
C THR A 33 -4.55 -15.90 -3.35
N PRO A 34 -4.07 -17.00 -2.73
CA PRO A 34 -4.53 -17.42 -1.41
C PRO A 34 -4.40 -16.34 -0.32
N ILE A 35 -3.30 -15.58 -0.33
CA ILE A 35 -3.11 -14.47 0.63
C ILE A 35 -4.12 -13.34 0.39
N GLN A 36 -4.47 -13.07 -0.87
CA GLN A 36 -5.47 -12.05 -1.24
C GLN A 36 -6.89 -12.49 -0.80
N HIS A 37 -7.25 -13.76 -1.03
CA HIS A 37 -8.54 -14.32 -0.56
C HIS A 37 -8.73 -14.13 0.95
N GLN A 38 -7.69 -14.36 1.74
CA GLN A 38 -7.76 -14.30 3.21
C GLN A 38 -7.71 -12.86 3.73
N SER A 39 -6.83 -12.02 3.17
CA SER A 39 -6.56 -10.69 3.73
C SER A 39 -7.49 -9.60 3.22
N ILE A 40 -7.99 -9.68 1.98
CA ILE A 40 -8.77 -8.60 1.36
C ILE A 40 -10.07 -8.31 2.15
N PRO A 41 -10.94 -9.30 2.44
CA PRO A 41 -12.17 -9.04 3.17
C PRO A 41 -11.91 -8.44 4.56
N ILE A 42 -10.99 -9.03 5.32
CA ILE A 42 -10.60 -8.60 6.66
C ILE A 42 -10.02 -7.17 6.63
N GLY A 43 -9.19 -6.86 5.63
CA GLY A 43 -8.56 -5.56 5.50
C GLY A 43 -9.57 -4.47 5.14
N MET A 44 -10.56 -4.78 4.30
CA MET A 44 -11.63 -3.85 3.94
C MET A 44 -12.51 -3.47 5.15
N GLU A 45 -12.67 -4.38 6.12
CA GLU A 45 -13.34 -4.10 7.39
C GLU A 45 -12.56 -3.11 8.28
N GLY A 46 -11.29 -2.82 7.97
CA GLY A 46 -10.44 -1.94 8.77
C GLY A 46 -9.70 -2.63 9.91
N LYS A 47 -9.68 -3.97 9.95
CA LYS A 47 -8.95 -4.75 10.94
C LYS A 47 -7.46 -4.77 10.64
N ASP A 48 -6.65 -4.84 11.70
CA ASP A 48 -5.22 -5.06 11.57
C ASP A 48 -4.94 -6.46 11.00
N ILE A 49 -3.88 -6.58 10.20
CA ILE A 49 -3.50 -7.84 9.55
C ILE A 49 -2.03 -8.12 9.77
N LEU A 50 -1.73 -9.37 10.12
CA LEU A 50 -0.42 -9.97 10.01
C LEU A 50 -0.47 -11.04 8.91
N GLY A 51 0.08 -10.74 7.73
CA GLY A 51 0.10 -11.62 6.57
C GLY A 51 1.48 -12.24 6.37
N ILE A 52 1.55 -13.57 6.45
CA ILE A 52 2.79 -14.31 6.18
C ILE A 52 2.62 -15.06 4.87
N ALA A 53 3.42 -14.71 3.87
CA ALA A 53 3.42 -15.38 2.58
C ALA A 53 4.78 -15.23 1.90
N GLN A 54 5.14 -16.15 1.02
CA GLN A 54 6.40 -16.05 0.26
C GLN A 54 6.40 -14.82 -0.67
N THR A 55 7.59 -14.39 -1.08
CA THR A 55 7.72 -13.33 -2.09
C THR A 55 7.08 -13.74 -3.43
N GLY A 56 6.59 -12.77 -4.20
CA GLY A 56 5.91 -13.06 -5.48
C GLY A 56 4.49 -13.63 -5.37
N THR A 57 3.91 -13.76 -4.17
CA THR A 57 2.55 -14.32 -3.95
C THR A 57 1.41 -13.29 -4.08
N GLY A 58 1.71 -12.08 -4.57
CA GLY A 58 0.71 -11.04 -4.78
C GLY A 58 0.34 -10.24 -3.52
N LYS A 59 1.22 -10.15 -2.52
CA LYS A 59 1.04 -9.33 -1.30
C LYS A 59 0.64 -7.89 -1.60
N THR A 60 1.18 -7.29 -2.67
CA THR A 60 0.88 -5.91 -3.07
C THR A 60 -0.61 -5.64 -3.22
N LEU A 61 -1.36 -6.55 -3.85
CA LEU A 61 -2.81 -6.40 -3.96
C LEU A 61 -3.54 -6.85 -2.69
N ALA A 62 -2.93 -7.75 -1.92
CA ALA A 62 -3.45 -8.22 -0.64
C ALA A 62 -3.63 -7.06 0.36
N PHE A 63 -2.68 -6.11 0.42
CA PHE A 63 -2.87 -4.84 1.16
C PHE A 63 -3.42 -3.70 0.30
N GLY A 64 -3.09 -3.65 -0.98
CA GLY A 64 -3.43 -2.53 -1.86
C GLY A 64 -4.93 -2.38 -2.09
N VAL A 65 -5.65 -3.49 -2.26
CA VAL A 65 -7.10 -3.51 -2.42
C VAL A 65 -7.80 -2.96 -1.16
N PRO A 66 -7.53 -3.46 0.06
CA PRO A 66 -8.02 -2.86 1.29
C PRO A 66 -7.70 -1.38 1.44
N VAL A 67 -6.47 -0.97 1.15
CA VAL A 67 -6.03 0.42 1.25
C VAL A 67 -6.89 1.33 0.36
N LEU A 68 -7.05 0.97 -0.91
CA LEU A 68 -7.84 1.75 -1.86
C LEU A 68 -9.31 1.83 -1.45
N HIS A 69 -9.89 0.69 -1.09
CA HIS A 69 -11.28 0.58 -0.64
C HIS A 69 -11.55 1.43 0.61
N ARG A 70 -10.61 1.42 1.56
CA ARG A 70 -10.73 2.18 2.79
C ARG A 70 -10.59 3.68 2.50
N LEU A 71 -9.58 4.10 1.73
CA LEU A 71 -9.37 5.52 1.40
C LEU A 71 -10.52 6.15 0.61
N ASP A 72 -11.31 5.37 -0.12
CA ASP A 72 -12.54 5.83 -0.77
C ASP A 72 -13.62 6.28 0.25
N ARG A 73 -13.57 5.76 1.48
CA ARG A 73 -14.64 5.95 2.50
C ARG A 73 -14.27 6.78 3.70
N PHE A 74 -12.99 7.08 3.92
CA PHE A 74 -12.56 7.99 4.98
C PHE A 74 -11.56 9.00 4.44
N ALA A 75 -11.57 10.21 5.01
CA ALA A 75 -10.59 11.24 4.70
C ALA A 75 -9.30 10.97 5.51
N GLY A 76 -8.19 10.74 4.80
CA GLY A 76 -6.89 10.47 5.40
C GLY A 76 -5.93 9.85 4.39
N ARG A 77 -4.77 9.39 4.89
CA ARG A 77 -3.70 8.82 4.07
C ARG A 77 -3.32 7.40 4.47
N ALA A 78 -2.78 6.67 3.49
CA ALA A 78 -2.05 5.44 3.72
C ALA A 78 -0.54 5.68 3.62
N LEU A 79 0.23 5.10 4.54
CA LEU A 79 1.68 5.03 4.47
C LEU A 79 2.10 3.58 4.28
N ILE A 80 2.84 3.28 3.22
CA ILE A 80 3.37 1.97 2.88
C ILE A 80 4.89 2.04 2.98
N LEU A 81 5.47 1.26 3.89
CA LEU A 81 6.90 1.19 4.14
C LEU A 81 7.49 -0.10 3.55
N LEU A 82 8.60 0.05 2.83
CA LEU A 82 9.30 -1.06 2.17
C LEU A 82 10.82 -0.95 2.39
N PRO A 83 11.56 -2.07 2.40
CA PRO A 83 12.99 -2.07 2.71
C PRO A 83 13.86 -1.49 1.58
N THR A 84 13.43 -1.58 0.33
CA THR A 84 14.26 -1.17 -0.82
C THR A 84 13.53 -0.24 -1.78
N ARG A 85 14.31 0.48 -2.60
CA ARG A 85 13.77 1.43 -3.58
C ARG A 85 13.04 0.69 -4.70
N GLU A 86 13.60 -0.46 -5.09
CA GLU A 86 13.15 -1.29 -6.18
C GLU A 86 11.77 -1.88 -5.85
N LEU A 87 11.58 -2.38 -4.63
CA LEU A 87 10.27 -2.83 -4.15
C LEU A 87 9.27 -1.66 -4.08
N ALA A 88 9.69 -0.50 -3.58
CA ALA A 88 8.83 0.68 -3.51
C ALA A 88 8.36 1.14 -4.90
N LEU A 89 9.23 1.06 -5.92
CA LEU A 89 8.88 1.34 -7.30
C LEU A 89 7.89 0.31 -7.88
N GLN A 90 8.05 -0.97 -7.58
CA GLN A 90 7.12 -2.02 -8.01
C GLN A 90 5.73 -1.84 -7.38
N VAL A 91 5.66 -1.49 -6.09
CA VAL A 91 4.39 -1.17 -5.42
C VAL A 91 3.77 0.10 -6.01
N GLN A 92 4.57 1.13 -6.28
CA GLN A 92 4.13 2.35 -6.97
C GLN A 92 3.53 2.04 -8.36
N GLU A 93 4.19 1.22 -9.16
CA GLU A 93 3.73 0.82 -10.49
C GLU A 93 2.39 0.07 -10.43
N THR A 94 2.22 -0.78 -9.41
CA THR A 94 0.98 -1.54 -9.19
C THR A 94 -0.16 -0.63 -8.71
N LEU A 95 0.10 0.23 -7.72
CA LEU A 95 -0.96 1.00 -7.05
C LEU A 95 -1.34 2.30 -7.75
N ALA A 96 -0.43 2.95 -8.48
CA ALA A 96 -0.74 4.20 -9.18
C ALA A 96 -1.91 4.10 -10.18
N PRO A 97 -2.00 3.09 -11.07
CA PRO A 97 -3.14 2.95 -11.98
C PRO A 97 -4.44 2.65 -11.22
N LEU A 98 -4.38 1.84 -10.16
CA LEU A 98 -5.55 1.52 -9.34
C LEU A 98 -6.04 2.75 -8.55
N GLY A 99 -5.13 3.49 -7.91
CA GLY A 99 -5.43 4.73 -7.21
C GLY A 99 -6.05 5.79 -8.10
N ARG A 100 -5.53 5.96 -9.33
CA ARG A 100 -6.12 6.89 -10.32
C ARG A 100 -7.57 6.55 -10.66
N ALA A 101 -7.96 5.27 -10.64
CA ALA A 101 -9.35 4.90 -10.84
C ALA A 101 -10.27 5.53 -9.79
N PHE A 102 -9.78 5.76 -8.57
CA PHE A 102 -10.48 6.36 -7.42
C PHE A 102 -10.16 7.86 -7.22
N GLY A 103 -9.50 8.52 -8.17
CA GLY A 103 -9.04 9.89 -7.99
C GLY A 103 -7.98 10.06 -6.89
N LEU A 104 -7.31 8.97 -6.50
CA LEU A 104 -6.24 8.98 -5.50
C LEU A 104 -4.88 9.11 -6.19
N HIS A 105 -4.04 10.00 -5.66
CA HIS A 105 -2.65 10.14 -6.07
C HIS A 105 -1.71 9.39 -5.11
N THR A 106 -0.67 8.79 -5.68
CA THR A 106 0.43 8.18 -4.93
C THR A 106 1.67 9.08 -5.01
N ALA A 107 2.57 8.95 -4.03
CA ALA A 107 3.94 9.48 -4.12
C ALA A 107 4.95 8.45 -3.61
N CYS A 108 6.03 8.26 -4.37
CA CYS A 108 7.10 7.31 -4.06
C CYS A 108 8.33 8.05 -3.50
N LEU A 109 8.61 7.85 -2.22
CA LEU A 109 9.62 8.55 -1.44
C LEU A 109 10.82 7.64 -1.18
N ILE A 110 11.78 7.64 -2.11
CA ILE A 110 12.94 6.75 -2.09
C ILE A 110 14.28 7.47 -2.23
N GLY A 111 15.35 6.89 -1.68
CA GLY A 111 16.73 7.39 -1.85
C GLY A 111 17.21 7.34 -3.32
N GLY A 112 18.29 8.05 -3.65
CA GLY A 112 18.89 8.04 -4.99
C GLY A 112 18.10 8.79 -6.08
N VAL A 113 16.90 9.28 -5.78
CA VAL A 113 16.10 10.13 -6.67
C VAL A 113 16.09 11.56 -6.14
N SER A 114 15.97 12.55 -7.02
CA SER A 114 15.88 13.97 -6.68
C SER A 114 14.82 14.24 -5.61
N ILE A 115 15.24 14.86 -4.51
CA ILE A 115 14.32 15.26 -3.44
C ILE A 115 13.32 16.31 -3.93
N HIS A 116 13.72 17.19 -4.85
CA HIS A 116 12.83 18.20 -5.44
C HIS A 116 11.71 17.57 -6.26
N ALA A 117 11.98 16.47 -6.97
CA ALA A 117 10.93 15.74 -7.68
C ALA A 117 9.88 15.19 -6.70
N GLN A 118 10.33 14.58 -5.61
CA GLN A 118 9.44 14.05 -4.57
C GLN A 118 8.66 15.16 -3.85
N ILE A 119 9.27 16.33 -3.62
CA ILE A 119 8.57 17.50 -3.07
C ILE A 119 7.46 17.97 -4.02
N ARG A 120 7.69 17.98 -5.34
CA ARG A 120 6.63 18.31 -6.31
C ARG A 120 5.50 17.27 -6.32
N ASP A 121 5.82 15.98 -6.19
CA ASP A 121 4.80 14.94 -6.10
C ASP A 121 3.99 15.08 -4.80
N LEU A 122 4.63 15.42 -3.68
CA LEU A 122 3.97 15.71 -2.40
C LEU A 122 3.05 16.94 -2.49
N ALA A 123 3.39 17.95 -3.30
CA ALA A 123 2.56 19.13 -3.49
C ALA A 123 1.20 18.81 -4.14
N ARG A 124 1.06 17.65 -4.80
CA ARG A 124 -0.22 17.13 -5.33
C ARG A 124 -1.11 16.50 -4.25
N LYS A 125 -0.72 16.59 -2.98
CA LYS A 125 -1.43 16.04 -1.82
C LYS A 125 -1.78 14.54 -2.01
N PRO A 126 -0.77 13.69 -2.27
CA PRO A 126 -0.99 12.26 -2.48
C PRO A 126 -1.59 11.64 -1.22
N ARG A 127 -2.59 10.77 -1.43
CA ARG A 127 -3.26 10.04 -0.34
C ARG A 127 -2.61 8.70 -0.02
N ILE A 128 -1.70 8.25 -0.88
CA ILE A 128 -0.94 7.01 -0.70
C ILE A 128 0.54 7.37 -0.76
N LEU A 129 1.22 7.28 0.37
CA LEU A 129 2.68 7.43 0.45
C LEU A 129 3.33 6.06 0.40
N ILE A 130 4.25 5.85 -0.53
CA ILE A 130 5.04 4.64 -0.66
C ILE A 130 6.49 5.04 -0.41
N ALA A 131 7.15 4.48 0.60
CA ALA A 131 8.43 5.03 1.04
C ALA A 131 9.42 4.00 1.54
N THR A 132 10.71 4.29 1.35
CA THR A 132 11.76 3.66 2.16
C THR A 132 11.99 4.48 3.44
N PRO A 133 12.29 3.85 4.59
CA PRO A 133 12.38 4.56 5.88
C PRO A 133 13.33 5.76 5.87
N GLY A 134 14.52 5.59 5.30
CA GLY A 134 15.54 6.65 5.29
C GLY A 134 15.12 7.91 4.56
N ARG A 135 14.50 7.80 3.38
CA ARG A 135 14.03 8.97 2.62
C ARG A 135 12.83 9.63 3.29
N LEU A 136 11.91 8.86 3.83
CA LEU A 136 10.77 9.40 4.57
C LEU A 136 11.23 10.27 5.74
N ILE A 137 12.19 9.78 6.54
CA ILE A 137 12.76 10.53 7.67
C ILE A 137 13.39 11.85 7.20
N ALA A 138 14.19 11.83 6.13
CA ALA A 138 14.78 13.06 5.61
C ALA A 138 13.72 14.10 5.22
N LEU A 139 12.60 13.68 4.63
CA LEU A 139 11.48 14.57 4.28
C LEU A 139 10.72 15.07 5.52
N LEU A 140 10.57 14.23 6.55
CA LEU A 140 9.96 14.61 7.83
C LEU A 140 10.79 15.65 8.57
N GLU A 141 12.11 15.45 8.64
CA GLU A 141 13.06 16.38 9.28
C GLU A 141 13.04 17.76 8.62
N ASN A 142 12.92 17.78 7.30
CA ASN A 142 12.81 19.01 6.51
C ASN A 142 11.37 19.55 6.43
N ARG A 143 10.42 19.00 7.21
CA ARG A 143 9.00 19.41 7.26
C ARG A 143 8.34 19.46 5.88
N ARG A 144 8.72 18.56 4.97
CA ARG A 144 8.16 18.45 3.61
C ARG A 144 6.96 17.51 3.54
N VAL A 145 6.83 16.63 4.54
CA VAL A 145 5.71 15.72 4.70
C VAL A 145 5.39 15.63 6.19
N HIS A 146 4.11 15.47 6.51
CA HIS A 146 3.64 15.17 7.86
C HIS A 146 2.91 13.81 7.83
N LEU A 147 2.62 13.20 8.98
CA LEU A 147 1.98 11.87 9.07
C LEU A 147 0.74 11.85 9.98
N ASP A 148 0.29 13.02 10.43
CA ASP A 148 -0.79 13.24 11.40
C ASP A 148 -2.18 12.77 10.93
N ASP A 149 -2.38 12.61 9.62
CA ASP A 149 -3.60 12.11 8.98
C ASP A 149 -3.44 10.69 8.40
N VAL A 150 -2.36 9.98 8.76
CA VAL A 150 -2.16 8.58 8.36
C VAL A 150 -3.12 7.70 9.16
N GLY A 151 -4.14 7.19 8.48
CA GLY A 151 -5.14 6.27 9.04
C GLY A 151 -4.87 4.80 8.70
N ILE A 152 -3.98 4.52 7.74
CA ILE A 152 -3.56 3.17 7.39
C ILE A 152 -2.03 3.12 7.29
N LEU A 153 -1.41 2.21 8.02
CA LEU A 153 0.02 1.92 7.96
C LEU A 153 0.24 0.52 7.41
N VAL A 154 1.06 0.39 6.37
CA VAL A 154 1.47 -0.89 5.80
C VAL A 154 2.98 -1.05 5.97
N LEU A 155 3.40 -2.21 6.44
CA LEU A 155 4.80 -2.64 6.43
C LEU A 155 4.90 -3.88 5.55
N ASP A 156 5.60 -3.80 4.43
CA ASP A 156 5.82 -4.92 3.53
C ASP A 156 7.27 -5.37 3.57
N GLU A 157 7.50 -6.68 3.58
CA GLU A 157 8.81 -7.32 3.86
C GLU A 157 9.38 -6.82 5.21
N ALA A 158 8.53 -6.90 6.25
CA ALA A 158 8.85 -6.38 7.59
C ALA A 158 10.07 -7.06 8.22
N ASP A 159 10.15 -8.39 8.13
CA ASP A 159 11.33 -9.21 8.46
C ASP A 159 12.61 -8.60 7.86
N ARG A 160 12.61 -8.37 6.55
CA ARG A 160 13.75 -7.80 5.84
C ARG A 160 14.08 -6.38 6.32
N MET A 161 13.07 -5.58 6.68
CA MET A 161 13.34 -4.26 7.26
C MET A 161 14.08 -4.36 8.60
N PHE A 162 13.75 -5.35 9.43
CA PHE A 162 14.46 -5.59 10.69
C PHE A 162 15.88 -6.10 10.44
N ASP A 163 16.07 -7.06 9.52
CA ASP A 163 17.39 -7.61 9.15
C ASP A 163 18.34 -6.53 8.60
N MET A 164 17.79 -5.55 7.87
CA MET A 164 18.55 -4.41 7.34
C MET A 164 18.83 -3.33 8.39
N GLY A 165 18.43 -3.54 9.64
CA GLY A 165 18.67 -2.60 10.74
C GLY A 165 17.77 -1.37 10.71
N PHE A 166 16.62 -1.39 10.02
CA PHE A 166 15.71 -0.24 9.98
C PHE A 166 14.92 -0.02 11.26
N ALA A 167 15.04 -0.88 12.28
CA ALA A 167 14.29 -0.78 13.53
C ALA A 167 14.34 0.62 14.19
N PRO A 168 15.49 1.32 14.29
CA PRO A 168 15.54 2.68 14.83
C PRO A 168 14.76 3.70 13.98
N GLN A 169 14.83 3.57 12.65
CA GLN A 169 14.10 4.45 11.73
C GLN A 169 12.59 4.19 11.79
N LEU A 170 12.17 2.92 11.81
CA LEU A 170 10.77 2.54 11.98
C LEU A 170 10.19 3.07 13.29
N ASN A 171 10.91 2.91 14.41
CA ASN A 171 10.51 3.45 15.71
C ASN A 171 10.31 4.97 15.68
N ARG A 172 11.15 5.69 14.94
CA ARG A 172 11.00 7.14 14.76
C ARG A 172 9.77 7.50 13.94
N ILE A 173 9.49 6.74 12.87
CA ILE A 173 8.30 6.93 12.03
C ILE A 173 7.03 6.64 12.85
N PHE A 174 6.98 5.52 13.58
CA PHE A 174 5.80 5.11 14.36
C PHE A 174 5.41 6.11 15.44
N LYS A 175 6.37 6.85 16.01
CA LYS A 175 6.09 7.94 16.97
C LYS A 175 5.36 9.12 16.35
N LEU A 176 5.44 9.30 15.02
CA LEU A 176 4.82 10.40 14.28
C LEU A 176 3.49 9.99 13.62
N VAL A 177 3.22 8.69 13.52
CA VAL A 177 1.96 8.17 12.98
C VAL A 177 0.92 8.06 14.11
N PRO A 178 -0.34 8.48 13.91
CA PRO A 178 -1.42 8.35 14.89
C PRO A 178 -1.57 6.93 15.45
N LYS A 179 -1.86 6.81 16.75
CA LYS A 179 -2.11 5.50 17.38
C LYS A 179 -3.40 4.85 16.88
N GLN A 180 -4.45 5.65 16.64
CA GLN A 180 -5.70 5.19 16.06
C GLN A 180 -5.54 5.11 14.54
N ARG A 181 -5.21 3.92 14.05
CA ARG A 181 -5.00 3.60 12.64
C ARG A 181 -5.23 2.11 12.42
N GLN A 182 -5.40 1.71 11.17
CA GLN A 182 -5.24 0.32 10.76
C GLN A 182 -3.76 0.04 10.47
N THR A 183 -3.24 -1.11 10.91
CA THR A 183 -1.88 -1.58 10.61
C THR A 183 -1.92 -2.92 9.87
N LEU A 184 -1.29 -2.96 8.70
CA LEU A 184 -1.15 -4.15 7.87
C LEU A 184 0.34 -4.51 7.77
N LEU A 185 0.75 -5.63 8.35
CA LEU A 185 2.12 -6.11 8.32
C LEU A 185 2.19 -7.36 7.45
N PHE A 186 3.02 -7.31 6.42
CA PHE A 186 3.28 -8.42 5.50
C PHE A 186 4.76 -8.81 5.55
N SER A 187 5.00 -10.12 5.67
CA SER A 187 6.34 -10.68 5.88
C SER A 187 6.48 -12.01 5.15
N ALA A 188 7.71 -12.43 4.81
CA ALA A 188 7.95 -13.77 4.31
C ALA A 188 8.09 -14.78 5.45
N THR A 189 8.59 -14.33 6.60
CA THR A 189 8.79 -15.16 7.80
C THR A 189 8.25 -14.52 9.08
N MET A 190 8.12 -15.33 10.15
CA MET A 190 8.01 -14.89 11.54
C MET A 190 9.31 -15.27 12.23
N SER A 191 10.33 -14.42 12.14
CA SER A 191 11.64 -14.63 12.76
C SER A 191 11.92 -13.57 13.80
#